data_AF-A0A2R6WUN1-F1
#
_entry.id   AF-A0A2R6WUN1-F1
#
_cell.length_a   1.000
_cell.length_b   1.000
_cell.length_c   1.000
_cell.angle_alpha   90.00
_cell.angle_beta   90.00
_cell.angle_gamma   90.00
#
_symmetry.space_group_name_H-M   'P 1'
#
loop_
_entity.id
_entity.type
_entity.pdbx_description
1 polymer ?
#
loop_
_entity_poly.entity_id
_entity_poly.type
_entity_poly.pdbx_seq_one_letter_code
_entity_poly.pdbx_strand_id
1 'polypeptide(L)'
;MGDMSTCRLDQRAHLANEGYEDTFRWLLLSREGGGGGSTARNLETSLASLYESMEEKIKATNYIFNMARRTERLATIAQHPSALGALARVLREEGRKSFNLRLNIVSIFFLMSFFPKFHQCLLEQKIGKTTLNILVLEVQCMETRMQLEETAATPARLNSENTTTASEISLMFQNTKQEKLLYMCISLLLNIAEDLNVEKRMKKCNLVEFLCKILVRKSIALLIITVTFLKKLSIFKQNMDVMKENGIIYRLSVLIPCQHESLLLAVLRLLWNLSFDPGLRMDMIKCKVIQALEMLLKDKKFEHLVFGLLYNLSIDAEGRKAFLETDIGPMILQAMTVESRQNITGELVALAVNLTTLPHTSEIICRSQGLERFLQRAIQFRNPLLFKVIKNISKSETAKPQLLRFLPALIDVIKRPDSCTFLQVEVMKIFNQVATLGDVFYRLVEDTDLLQFLMKSSLMEEEEIFLEIVVFVGAVGSDRIAVKIADSGLVRRMCTYFLQKKRDSEIVLQLLWTLGQLLLNASTSKEVVACDKAVVSILELSRDPNKAVARLAEVLVNTIVEFDAQWCVKLKWLKFASYNKERYALSEDSMDRVSTRTS
;
A
#
# COMPACT_ATOMS: atom_id res chain seq x y z
N MET A 1 6.43 12.15 1.67
CA MET A 1 7.55 11.63 2.48
C MET A 1 7.21 11.88 3.94
N GLY A 2 6.52 10.92 4.56
CA GLY A 2 6.11 10.99 5.96
C GLY A 2 7.17 10.36 6.85
N ASP A 3 7.49 11.06 7.94
CA ASP A 3 8.58 10.81 8.86
C ASP A 3 8.55 9.39 9.46
N MET A 4 9.56 8.57 9.14
CA MET A 4 9.72 7.19 9.65
C MET A 4 10.01 7.13 11.16
N SER A 5 10.18 8.28 11.82
CA SER A 5 10.54 8.37 13.25
C SER A 5 9.35 8.11 14.19
N THR A 6 8.12 8.50 13.81
CA THR A 6 6.91 8.31 14.64
C THR A 6 6.49 6.84 14.72
N CYS A 7 6.75 6.04 13.67
CA CYS A 7 6.47 4.61 13.65
C CYS A 7 7.30 3.80 14.68
N ARG A 8 8.45 4.32 15.13
CA ARG A 8 9.34 3.63 16.09
C ARG A 8 8.91 3.79 17.54
N LEU A 9 8.23 4.89 17.88
CA LEU A 9 7.77 5.16 19.24
C LEU A 9 6.46 4.42 19.55
N ASP A 10 5.54 4.32 18.58
CA ASP A 10 4.30 3.52 18.75
C ASP A 10 4.55 2.01 18.83
N GLN A 11 5.63 1.51 18.23
CA GLN A 11 6.05 0.12 18.39
C GLN A 11 6.45 -0.23 19.82
N ARG A 12 7.03 0.72 20.59
CA ARG A 12 7.44 0.50 21.99
C ARG A 12 6.26 0.33 22.94
N ALA A 13 5.18 1.11 22.75
CA ALA A 13 4.00 1.03 23.61
C ALA A 13 3.12 -0.19 23.29
N HIS A 14 3.05 -0.60 22.01
CA HIS A 14 2.22 -1.75 21.61
C HIS A 14 2.87 -3.12 21.88
N LEU A 15 4.19 -3.26 21.74
CA LEU A 15 4.88 -4.52 21.97
C LEU A 15 4.91 -4.94 23.46
N ALA A 16 4.74 -3.99 24.38
CA ALA A 16 4.66 -4.27 25.81
C ALA A 16 3.30 -4.86 26.24
N ASN A 17 2.23 -4.69 25.45
CA ASN A 17 0.85 -5.05 25.83
C ASN A 17 0.28 -6.31 25.13
N GLU A 18 1.03 -6.97 24.24
CA GLU A 18 0.51 -8.08 23.43
C GLU A 18 1.29 -9.39 23.71
N GLY A 19 0.77 -10.25 24.60
CA GLY A 19 1.16 -11.67 24.80
C GLY A 19 2.57 -11.98 25.34
N TYR A 20 3.47 -11.00 25.34
CA TYR A 20 4.83 -11.12 25.89
C TYR A 20 4.82 -11.28 27.42
N GLU A 21 3.93 -10.55 28.11
CA GLU A 21 3.75 -10.65 29.55
C GLU A 21 3.21 -12.02 29.97
N ASP A 22 2.30 -12.63 29.23
CA ASP A 22 1.64 -13.87 29.66
C ASP A 22 2.58 -15.08 29.62
N THR A 23 3.47 -15.16 28.63
CA THR A 23 4.46 -16.25 28.59
C THR A 23 5.61 -16.01 29.57
N PHE A 24 6.02 -14.75 29.76
CA PHE A 24 6.98 -14.36 30.80
C PHE A 24 6.41 -14.65 32.20
N ARG A 25 5.16 -14.26 32.47
CA ARG A 25 4.41 -14.61 33.70
C ARG A 25 4.24 -16.11 33.82
N TRP A 26 3.86 -16.82 32.75
CA TRP A 26 3.74 -18.27 32.77
C TRP A 26 5.08 -18.94 33.09
N LEU A 27 6.21 -18.48 32.54
CA LEU A 27 7.54 -19.00 32.89
C LEU A 27 7.95 -18.65 34.32
N LEU A 28 7.54 -17.48 34.83
CA LEU A 28 7.74 -17.09 36.24
C LEU A 28 6.84 -17.89 37.20
N LEU A 29 5.62 -18.26 36.78
CA LEU A 29 4.58 -18.87 37.61
C LEU A 29 4.48 -20.40 37.49
N SER A 30 4.96 -21.01 36.40
CA SER A 30 4.90 -22.46 36.18
C SER A 30 5.84 -23.18 37.13
N ARG A 31 5.36 -23.55 38.31
CA ARG A 31 6.01 -24.56 39.13
C ARG A 31 5.72 -25.91 38.46
N GLU A 32 6.70 -26.51 37.80
CA GLU A 32 6.67 -27.97 37.69
C GLU A 32 6.82 -28.50 39.13
N GLY A 33 5.79 -29.19 39.60
CA GLY A 33 5.73 -29.71 40.96
C GLY A 33 6.76 -30.80 41.22
N GLY A 34 7.18 -30.88 42.48
CA GLY A 34 7.63 -32.10 43.12
C GLY A 34 9.13 -32.37 43.13
N GLY A 35 9.72 -32.32 44.34
CA GLY A 35 11.08 -32.82 44.59
C GLY A 35 11.64 -32.29 45.90
N GLY A 36 11.05 -32.69 47.03
CA GLY A 36 11.65 -32.46 48.34
C GLY A 36 12.97 -33.22 48.50
N GLY A 37 13.88 -32.63 49.28
CA GLY A 37 15.04 -33.32 49.83
C GLY A 37 16.30 -33.32 48.97
N SER A 38 17.23 -32.41 49.26
CA SER A 38 18.63 -32.70 49.63
C SER A 38 19.53 -31.50 49.35
N THR A 39 20.31 -31.13 50.38
CA THR A 39 21.52 -30.29 50.41
C THR A 39 21.52 -28.99 49.62
N ALA A 40 21.84 -27.87 50.29
CA ALA A 40 21.91 -26.53 49.72
C ALA A 40 22.88 -26.42 48.53
N ARG A 41 22.43 -26.80 47.33
CA ARG A 41 23.16 -26.61 46.07
C ARG A 41 23.30 -25.11 45.88
N ASN A 42 24.52 -24.58 45.86
CA ASN A 42 24.77 -23.18 45.54
C ASN A 42 25.11 -23.03 44.04
N LEU A 43 25.27 -21.79 43.58
CA LEU A 43 25.60 -21.52 42.18
C LEU A 43 26.94 -22.16 41.79
N GLU A 44 27.94 -22.13 42.66
CA GLU A 44 29.28 -22.68 42.42
C GLU A 44 29.26 -24.20 42.25
N THR A 45 28.56 -24.92 43.13
CA THR A 45 28.41 -26.39 43.03
C THR A 45 27.71 -26.75 41.72
N SER A 46 26.72 -25.96 41.31
CA SER A 46 25.99 -26.18 40.05
C SER A 46 26.86 -25.90 38.83
N LEU A 47 27.74 -24.90 38.89
CA LEU A 47 28.71 -24.61 37.82
C LEU A 47 29.80 -25.70 37.73
N ALA A 48 30.24 -26.27 38.84
CA ALA A 48 31.15 -27.41 38.85
C ALA A 48 30.50 -28.65 38.20
N SER A 49 29.23 -28.92 38.49
CA SER A 49 28.48 -30.01 37.86
C SER A 49 28.30 -29.88 36.33
N LEU A 50 28.63 -28.73 35.72
CA LEU A 50 28.62 -28.56 34.27
C LEU A 50 29.75 -29.33 33.55
N TYR A 51 30.76 -29.81 34.28
CA TYR A 51 31.88 -30.60 33.76
C TYR A 51 31.67 -32.12 33.90
N GLU A 52 30.60 -32.53 34.56
CA GLU A 52 30.31 -33.93 34.91
C GLU A 52 29.51 -34.67 33.81
N SER A 53 28.81 -35.75 34.17
CA SER A 53 27.94 -36.51 33.27
C SER A 53 26.76 -35.67 32.73
N MET A 54 26.17 -36.08 31.60
CA MET A 54 25.02 -35.37 30.99
C MET A 54 23.83 -35.23 31.95
N GLU A 55 23.57 -36.23 32.79
CA GLU A 55 22.49 -36.17 33.79
C GLU A 55 22.75 -35.07 34.83
N GLU A 56 23.98 -34.95 35.32
CA GLU A 56 24.35 -33.90 36.26
C GLU A 56 24.30 -32.51 35.62
N LYS A 57 24.69 -32.38 34.34
CA LYS A 57 24.52 -31.11 33.60
C LYS A 57 23.06 -30.70 33.49
N ILE A 58 22.15 -31.65 33.24
CA ILE A 58 20.71 -31.36 33.16
C ILE A 58 20.19 -30.90 34.53
N LYS A 59 20.53 -31.62 35.62
CA LYS A 59 20.13 -31.23 36.98
C LYS A 59 20.69 -29.85 37.37
N ALA A 60 21.95 -29.59 37.07
CA ALA A 60 22.63 -28.34 37.36
C ALA A 60 22.02 -27.15 36.58
N THR A 61 21.82 -27.29 35.27
CA THR A 61 21.21 -26.24 34.45
C THR A 61 19.75 -25.99 34.83
N ASN A 62 19.00 -27.02 35.24
CA ASN A 62 17.64 -26.84 35.75
C ASN A 62 17.63 -26.05 37.07
N TYR A 63 18.60 -26.31 37.96
CA TYR A 63 18.74 -25.54 39.19
C TYR A 63 19.06 -24.06 38.91
N ILE A 64 20.04 -23.79 38.02
CA ILE A 64 20.40 -22.42 37.62
C ILE A 64 19.20 -21.72 36.96
N PHE A 65 18.43 -22.42 36.12
CA PHE A 65 17.20 -21.90 35.53
C PHE A 65 16.18 -21.50 36.59
N ASN A 66 15.93 -22.36 37.57
CA ASN A 66 15.01 -22.06 38.68
C ASN A 66 15.49 -20.87 39.53
N MET A 67 16.81 -20.68 39.68
CA MET A 67 17.35 -19.46 40.28
C MET A 67 17.10 -18.22 39.41
N ALA A 68 17.33 -18.31 38.09
CA ALA A 68 17.19 -17.22 37.13
C ALA A 68 15.75 -16.68 37.02
N ARG A 69 14.74 -17.47 37.39
CA ARG A 69 13.34 -17.03 37.48
C ARG A 69 13.12 -15.94 38.53
N ARG A 70 14.03 -15.76 39.49
CA ARG A 70 13.98 -14.63 40.41
C ARG A 70 14.84 -13.50 39.86
N THR A 71 14.22 -12.37 39.51
CA THR A 71 14.88 -11.21 38.91
C THR A 71 16.08 -10.71 39.71
N GLU A 72 16.01 -10.75 41.05
CA GLU A 72 17.12 -10.41 41.96
C GLU A 72 18.36 -11.29 41.72
N ARG A 73 18.17 -12.58 41.42
CA ARG A 73 19.24 -13.56 41.25
C ARG A 73 19.86 -13.54 39.85
N LEU A 74 19.19 -12.94 38.86
CA LEU A 74 19.77 -12.76 37.52
C LEU A 74 21.06 -11.93 37.56
N ALA A 75 21.10 -10.90 38.42
CA ALA A 75 22.30 -10.09 38.60
C ALA A 75 23.46 -10.93 39.16
N THR A 76 23.19 -11.79 40.15
CA THR A 76 24.19 -12.70 40.73
C THR A 76 24.75 -13.68 39.70
N ILE A 77 23.90 -14.23 38.83
CA ILE A 77 24.33 -15.13 37.74
C ILE A 77 25.18 -14.36 36.72
N ALA A 78 24.78 -13.14 36.35
CA ALA A 78 25.48 -12.33 35.36
C ALA A 78 26.83 -11.80 35.85
N GLN A 79 26.95 -11.46 37.13
CA GLN A 79 28.19 -10.96 37.75
C GLN A 79 29.19 -12.07 38.06
N HIS A 80 28.75 -13.33 38.12
CA HIS A 80 29.65 -14.44 38.39
C HIS A 80 30.66 -14.64 37.23
N PRO A 81 31.98 -14.62 37.48
CA PRO A 81 33.01 -14.50 36.43
C PRO A 81 32.93 -15.56 35.32
N SER A 82 32.56 -16.79 35.68
CA SER A 82 32.56 -17.94 34.76
C SER A 82 31.17 -18.42 34.36
N ALA A 83 30.08 -17.89 34.95
CA ALA A 83 28.77 -18.52 34.81
C ALA A 83 28.23 -18.46 33.39
N LEU A 84 28.19 -17.26 32.79
CA LEU A 84 27.70 -17.08 31.42
C LEU A 84 28.61 -17.79 30.41
N GLY A 85 29.93 -17.73 30.60
CA GLY A 85 30.91 -18.40 29.75
C GLY A 85 30.75 -19.93 29.77
N ALA A 86 30.59 -20.52 30.96
CA ALA A 86 30.38 -21.96 31.13
C ALA A 86 29.06 -22.41 30.51
N LEU A 87 27.95 -21.71 30.78
CA LEU A 87 26.64 -22.00 30.19
C LEU A 87 26.68 -21.89 28.66
N ALA A 88 27.31 -20.84 28.13
CA ALA A 88 27.44 -20.64 26.69
C ALA A 88 28.30 -21.73 26.03
N ARG A 89 29.38 -22.16 26.69
CA ARG A 89 30.25 -23.25 26.23
C ARG A 89 29.48 -24.57 26.18
N VAL A 90 28.82 -24.95 27.27
CA VAL A 90 28.03 -26.19 27.37
C VAL A 90 26.91 -26.18 26.32
N LEU A 91 26.23 -25.05 26.12
CA LEU A 91 25.20 -24.93 25.10
C LEU A 91 25.74 -25.15 23.68
N ARG A 92 26.94 -24.63 23.38
CA ARG A 92 27.59 -24.80 22.07
C ARG A 92 28.10 -26.22 21.82
N GLU A 93 28.77 -26.81 22.80
CA GLU A 93 29.48 -28.09 22.65
C GLU A 93 28.54 -29.30 22.80
N GLU A 94 27.56 -29.20 23.71
CA GLU A 94 26.74 -30.34 24.12
C GLU A 94 25.24 -30.13 23.97
N GLY A 95 24.80 -28.92 23.62
CA GLY A 95 23.39 -28.63 23.41
C GLY A 95 22.73 -29.60 22.41
N ARG A 96 23.40 -29.94 21.31
CA ARG A 96 22.84 -30.87 20.31
C ARG A 96 22.53 -32.27 20.87
N LYS A 97 23.22 -32.69 21.94
CA LYS A 97 23.08 -34.03 22.52
C LYS A 97 21.85 -34.16 23.43
N SER A 98 21.33 -33.05 23.98
CA SER A 98 20.21 -33.09 24.92
C SER A 98 19.25 -31.92 24.72
N PHE A 99 17.97 -32.24 24.50
CA PHE A 99 16.90 -31.26 24.41
C PHE A 99 16.70 -30.50 25.73
N ASN A 100 16.64 -31.22 26.86
CA ASN A 100 16.41 -30.61 28.17
C ASN A 100 17.55 -29.65 28.55
N LEU A 101 18.80 -30.01 28.21
CA LEU A 101 19.96 -29.14 28.43
C LEU A 101 19.83 -27.83 27.65
N ARG A 102 19.46 -27.90 26.36
CA ARG A 102 19.21 -26.72 25.54
C ARG A 102 18.08 -25.87 26.10
N LEU A 103 16.96 -26.51 26.45
CA LEU A 103 15.80 -25.83 27.01
C LEU A 103 16.16 -25.04 28.27
N ASN A 104 16.87 -25.66 29.22
CA ASN A 104 17.26 -25.00 30.46
C ASN A 104 18.18 -23.80 30.21
N ILE A 105 19.23 -23.97 29.41
CA ILE A 105 20.22 -22.91 29.18
C ILE A 105 19.62 -21.76 28.35
N VAL A 106 18.86 -22.07 27.29
CA VAL A 106 18.17 -21.04 26.50
C VAL A 106 17.15 -20.29 27.35
N SER A 107 16.44 -20.96 28.24
CA SER A 107 15.53 -20.30 29.19
C SER A 107 16.23 -19.27 30.07
N ILE A 108 17.44 -19.58 30.56
CA ILE A 108 18.24 -18.64 31.36
C ILE A 108 18.59 -17.40 30.53
N PHE A 109 19.14 -17.59 29.32
CA PHE A 109 19.51 -16.46 28.47
C PHE A 109 18.31 -15.66 27.97
N PHE A 110 17.17 -16.32 27.75
CA PHE A 110 15.90 -15.68 27.43
C PHE A 110 15.44 -14.77 28.57
N LEU A 111 15.46 -15.24 29.83
CA LEU A 111 15.12 -14.41 30.99
C LEU A 111 16.06 -13.19 31.13
N MET A 112 17.35 -13.35 30.81
CA MET A 112 18.29 -12.23 30.78
C MET A 112 17.99 -11.24 29.64
N SER A 113 17.54 -11.72 28.48
CA SER A 113 17.29 -10.88 27.30
C SER A 113 16.18 -9.84 27.50
N PHE A 114 15.31 -10.00 28.49
CA PHE A 114 14.30 -8.99 28.84
C PHE A 114 14.88 -7.69 29.37
N PHE A 115 16.11 -7.72 29.89
CA PHE A 115 16.72 -6.55 30.49
C PHE A 115 17.86 -6.05 29.60
N PRO A 116 17.76 -4.83 29.01
CA PRO A 116 18.79 -4.27 28.14
C PRO A 116 20.20 -4.26 28.75
N LYS A 117 20.30 -4.10 30.08
CA LYS A 117 21.57 -4.17 30.83
C LYS A 117 22.36 -5.46 30.64
N PHE A 118 21.71 -6.56 30.27
CA PHE A 118 22.37 -7.86 30.05
C PHE A 118 22.67 -8.14 28.57
N HIS A 119 22.17 -7.32 27.63
CA HIS A 119 22.33 -7.56 26.19
C HIS A 119 23.80 -7.60 25.78
N GLN A 120 24.64 -6.70 26.30
CA GLN A 120 26.07 -6.69 26.02
C GLN A 120 26.75 -7.99 26.46
N CYS A 121 26.45 -8.49 27.66
CA CYS A 121 26.98 -9.76 28.16
C CYS A 121 26.58 -10.95 27.26
N LEU A 122 25.34 -10.96 26.76
CA LEU A 122 24.86 -12.00 25.83
C LEU A 122 25.57 -11.93 24.48
N LEU A 123 25.86 -10.72 23.99
CA LEU A 123 26.57 -10.50 22.73
C LEU A 123 28.04 -10.92 22.82
N GLU A 124 28.73 -10.56 23.91
CA GLU A 124 30.13 -10.96 24.19
C GLU A 124 30.29 -12.48 24.21
N GLN A 125 29.31 -13.20 24.79
CA GLN A 125 29.29 -14.66 24.82
C GLN A 125 28.79 -15.31 23.52
N LYS A 126 28.53 -14.50 22.48
CA LYS A 126 28.03 -14.93 21.15
C LYS A 126 26.69 -15.68 21.22
N ILE A 127 25.85 -15.37 22.22
CA ILE A 127 24.58 -16.07 22.43
C ILE A 127 23.65 -15.91 21.23
N GLY A 128 23.59 -14.72 20.59
CA GLY A 128 22.75 -14.53 19.39
C GLY A 128 23.04 -15.55 18.27
N LYS A 129 24.32 -15.81 17.95
CA LYS A 129 24.71 -16.81 16.95
C LYS A 129 24.36 -18.23 17.41
N THR A 130 24.60 -18.55 18.68
CA THR A 130 24.29 -19.87 19.25
C THR A 130 22.78 -20.13 19.25
N THR A 131 21.96 -19.18 19.67
CA THR A 131 20.50 -19.27 19.66
C THR A 131 19.96 -19.44 18.24
N LEU A 132 20.52 -18.72 17.27
CA LEU A 132 20.14 -18.91 15.87
C LEU A 132 20.44 -20.33 15.38
N ASN A 133 21.62 -20.88 15.68
CA ASN A 133 21.96 -22.26 15.29
C ASN A 133 21.01 -23.28 15.92
N ILE A 134 20.52 -23.02 17.13
CA ILE A 134 19.51 -23.86 17.80
C ILE A 134 18.16 -23.74 17.11
N LEU A 135 17.73 -22.51 16.76
CA LEU A 135 16.51 -22.27 16.00
C LEU A 135 16.53 -23.05 14.67
N VAL A 136 17.62 -22.93 13.91
CA VAL A 136 17.82 -23.65 12.64
C VAL A 136 17.69 -25.16 12.84
N LEU A 137 18.38 -25.71 13.85
CA LEU A 137 18.33 -27.13 14.15
C LEU A 137 16.89 -27.58 14.47
N GLU A 138 16.16 -26.84 15.29
CA GLU A 138 14.79 -27.19 15.67
C GLU A 138 13.80 -27.06 14.50
N VAL A 139 13.97 -26.08 13.62
CA VAL A 139 13.15 -25.96 12.39
C VAL A 139 13.46 -27.10 11.42
N GLN A 140 14.72 -27.49 11.26
CA GLN A 140 15.08 -28.66 10.44
C GLN A 140 14.49 -29.95 11.02
N CYS A 141 14.59 -30.16 12.34
CA CYS A 141 13.97 -31.29 13.01
C CYS A 141 12.45 -31.31 12.84
N MET A 142 11.80 -30.14 12.84
CA MET A 142 10.38 -30.00 12.54
C MET A 142 10.06 -30.45 11.10
N GLU A 143 10.79 -29.95 10.12
CA GLU A 143 10.56 -30.27 8.70
C GLU A 143 10.72 -31.77 8.43
N THR A 144 11.76 -32.41 8.97
CA THR A 144 11.97 -33.86 8.84
C THR A 144 10.80 -34.65 9.43
N ARG A 145 10.26 -34.24 10.58
CA ARG A 145 9.10 -34.91 11.20
C ARG A 145 7.85 -34.77 10.32
N MET A 146 7.59 -33.58 9.80
CA MET A 146 6.44 -33.34 8.92
C MET A 146 6.50 -34.21 7.66
N GLN A 147 7.68 -34.35 7.05
CA GLN A 147 7.87 -35.22 5.88
C GLN A 147 7.64 -36.72 6.20
N LEU A 148 8.08 -37.17 7.37
CA LEU A 148 7.82 -38.55 7.83
C LEU A 148 6.33 -38.79 8.09
N GLU A 149 5.62 -37.79 8.61
CA GLU A 149 4.16 -37.88 8.83
C GLU A 149 3.37 -37.87 7.51
N GLU A 150 3.74 -37.04 6.54
CA GLU A 150 3.11 -37.00 5.21
C GLU A 150 3.31 -38.32 4.45
N THR A 151 4.51 -38.88 4.48
CA THR A 151 4.81 -40.17 3.84
C THR A 151 4.12 -41.35 4.52
N ALA A 152 3.92 -41.31 5.84
CA ALA A 152 3.17 -42.32 6.58
C ALA A 152 1.64 -42.21 6.42
N ALA A 153 1.11 -41.06 6.01
CA ALA A 153 -0.34 -40.83 5.87
C ALA A 153 -0.97 -41.47 4.61
N THR A 154 -0.18 -41.72 3.57
CA THR A 154 -0.55 -42.50 2.37
C THR A 154 -0.02 -43.93 2.52
N PRO A 155 -0.75 -44.98 2.97
CA PRO A 155 -2.19 -45.29 2.84
C PRO A 155 -2.84 -45.88 4.14
N ALA A 156 -2.28 -45.65 5.33
CA ALA A 156 -2.58 -46.47 6.53
C ALA A 156 -3.73 -45.98 7.45
N ARG A 157 -4.34 -44.81 7.18
CA ARG A 157 -5.29 -44.17 8.11
C ARG A 157 -6.77 -44.55 7.93
N LEU A 158 -7.11 -45.44 7.01
CA LEU A 158 -8.53 -45.76 6.74
C LEU A 158 -9.19 -46.69 7.77
N ASN A 159 -8.47 -47.28 8.73
CA ASN A 159 -9.00 -48.38 9.56
C ASN A 159 -8.82 -48.27 11.09
N SER A 160 -8.57 -47.10 11.70
CA SER A 160 -8.54 -47.01 13.17
C SER A 160 -9.44 -45.93 13.75
N GLU A 161 -10.51 -46.37 14.41
CA GLU A 161 -11.41 -45.55 15.22
C GLU A 161 -10.69 -44.93 16.44
N ASN A 162 -10.79 -43.60 16.55
CA ASN A 162 -10.94 -42.76 17.76
C ASN A 162 -10.28 -43.18 19.09
N THR A 163 -9.07 -43.73 19.09
CA THR A 163 -8.24 -43.82 20.30
C THR A 163 -6.90 -43.13 20.07
N THR A 164 -6.70 -41.97 20.69
CA THR A 164 -5.39 -41.30 20.73
C THR A 164 -4.37 -42.24 21.36
N THR A 165 -3.44 -42.74 20.55
CA THR A 165 -2.45 -43.72 20.98
C THR A 165 -1.41 -43.08 21.91
N ALA A 166 -0.76 -43.86 22.77
CA ALA A 166 0.32 -43.37 23.64
C ALA A 166 1.48 -42.71 22.86
N SER A 167 1.69 -43.14 21.61
CA SER A 167 2.65 -42.54 20.68
C SER A 167 2.26 -41.11 20.28
N GLU A 168 0.97 -40.87 19.98
CA GLU A 168 0.45 -39.54 19.63
C GLU A 168 0.52 -38.57 20.81
N ILE A 169 0.23 -39.03 22.02
CA ILE A 169 0.34 -38.23 23.25
C ILE A 169 1.81 -37.81 23.50
N SER A 170 2.75 -38.75 23.34
CA SER A 170 4.19 -38.47 23.45
C SER A 170 4.66 -37.45 22.40
N LEU A 171 4.17 -37.58 21.16
CA LEU A 171 4.49 -36.68 20.06
C LEU A 171 3.92 -35.28 20.28
N MET A 172 2.69 -35.16 20.78
CA MET A 172 2.10 -33.88 21.22
C MET A 172 2.94 -33.21 22.31
N PHE A 173 3.39 -33.98 23.31
CA PHE A 173 4.24 -33.44 24.39
C PHE A 173 5.60 -32.95 23.87
N GLN A 174 6.22 -33.68 22.94
CA GLN A 174 7.45 -33.24 22.30
C GLN A 174 7.25 -31.96 21.48
N ASN A 175 6.13 -31.85 20.75
CA ASN A 175 5.78 -30.64 20.02
C ASN A 175 5.63 -29.43 20.95
N THR A 176 4.91 -29.58 22.07
CA THR A 176 4.75 -28.51 23.06
C THR A 176 6.10 -28.06 23.64
N LYS A 177 7.00 -28.99 23.91
CA LYS A 177 8.36 -28.67 24.37
C LYS A 177 9.16 -27.93 23.30
N GLN A 178 9.09 -28.39 22.06
CA GLN A 178 9.77 -27.76 20.93
C GLN A 178 9.24 -26.33 20.67
N GLU A 179 7.92 -26.13 20.72
CA GLU A 179 7.31 -24.80 20.57
C GLU A 179 7.79 -23.82 21.63
N LYS A 180 7.93 -24.27 22.89
CA LYS A 180 8.52 -23.46 23.97
C LYS A 180 9.97 -23.06 23.65
N LEU A 181 10.79 -24.00 23.18
CA LEU A 181 12.17 -23.72 22.81
C LEU A 181 12.26 -22.73 21.64
N LEU A 182 11.45 -22.93 20.59
CA LEU A 182 11.36 -22.03 19.44
C LEU A 182 10.94 -20.63 19.88
N TYR A 183 9.88 -20.52 20.69
CA TYR A 183 9.41 -19.25 21.24
C TYR A 183 10.54 -18.51 21.96
N MET A 184 11.22 -19.18 22.90
CA MET A 184 12.31 -18.56 23.65
C MET A 184 13.48 -18.15 22.75
N CYS A 185 13.81 -18.95 21.74
CA CYS A 185 14.85 -18.59 20.77
C CYS A 185 14.48 -17.33 19.99
N ILE A 186 13.27 -17.27 19.43
CA ILE A 186 12.79 -16.13 18.63
C ILE A 186 12.70 -14.88 19.51
N SER A 187 12.13 -14.98 20.71
CA SER A 187 12.01 -13.85 21.64
C SER A 187 13.38 -13.33 22.08
N LEU A 188 14.32 -14.22 22.43
CA LEU A 188 15.69 -13.83 22.77
C LEU A 188 16.33 -13.08 21.60
N LEU A 189 16.25 -13.62 20.39
CA LEU A 189 16.80 -12.99 19.18
C LEU A 189 16.14 -11.63 18.91
N LEU A 190 14.82 -11.52 19.08
CA LEU A 190 14.09 -10.27 18.89
C LEU A 190 14.54 -9.21 19.89
N ASN A 191 14.69 -9.58 21.17
CA ASN A 191 15.11 -8.67 22.24
C ASN A 191 16.53 -8.14 22.03
N ILE A 192 17.48 -8.99 21.61
CA ILE A 192 18.86 -8.53 21.34
C ILE A 192 18.98 -7.78 20.00
N ALA A 193 17.98 -7.90 19.11
CA ALA A 193 17.91 -7.17 17.84
C ALA A 193 17.41 -5.73 18.00
N GLU A 194 17.36 -5.20 19.22
CA GLU A 194 17.18 -3.76 19.47
C GLU A 194 18.36 -2.92 18.96
N ASP A 195 19.59 -3.47 19.00
CA ASP A 195 20.76 -2.82 18.43
C ASP A 195 20.80 -2.97 16.90
N LEU A 196 20.82 -1.84 16.18
CA LEU A 196 20.91 -1.77 14.72
C LEU A 196 22.12 -2.52 14.15
N ASN A 197 23.23 -2.62 14.91
CA ASN A 197 24.41 -3.39 14.49
C ASN A 197 24.15 -4.90 14.55
N VAL A 198 23.35 -5.37 15.51
CA VAL A 198 22.95 -6.77 15.64
C VAL A 198 21.95 -7.11 14.54
N GLU A 199 21.00 -6.23 14.25
CA GLU A 199 20.03 -6.38 13.17
C GLU A 199 20.72 -6.53 11.79
N LYS A 200 21.72 -5.67 11.50
CA LYS A 200 22.55 -5.78 10.28
C LYS A 200 23.34 -7.09 10.20
N ARG A 201 23.73 -7.68 11.35
CA ARG A 201 24.43 -8.98 11.39
C ARG A 201 23.46 -10.16 11.20
N MET A 202 22.23 -10.06 11.74
CA MET A 202 21.19 -11.08 11.58
C MET A 202 20.73 -11.26 10.13
N LYS A 203 20.91 -10.23 9.29
CA LYS A 203 20.74 -10.30 7.82
C LYS A 203 21.53 -11.42 7.14
N LYS A 204 22.69 -11.82 7.68
CA LYS A 204 23.62 -12.76 7.01
C LYS A 204 23.36 -14.24 7.30
N CYS A 205 22.29 -14.59 8.01
CA CYS A 205 22.17 -15.91 8.61
C CYS A 205 20.86 -16.67 8.27
N ASN A 206 20.22 -16.37 7.14
CA ASN A 206 18.98 -17.02 6.65
C ASN A 206 17.81 -17.06 7.65
N LEU A 207 17.83 -16.23 8.70
CA LEU A 207 16.81 -16.23 9.76
C LEU A 207 15.39 -16.08 9.21
N VAL A 208 15.19 -15.23 8.20
CA VAL A 208 13.88 -14.97 7.59
C VAL A 208 13.26 -16.24 7.01
N GLU A 209 14.06 -17.07 6.31
CA GLU A 209 13.62 -18.35 5.75
C GLU A 209 13.04 -19.26 6.85
N PHE A 210 13.79 -19.42 7.95
CA PHE A 210 13.36 -20.25 9.08
C PHE A 210 12.13 -19.70 9.80
N LEU A 211 12.02 -18.37 9.94
CA LEU A 211 10.81 -17.76 10.51
C LEU A 211 9.58 -18.01 9.64
N CYS A 212 9.70 -17.93 8.30
CA CYS A 212 8.61 -18.27 7.39
C CYS A 212 8.16 -19.73 7.55
N LYS A 213 9.10 -20.66 7.74
CA LYS A 213 8.80 -22.09 7.97
C LYS A 213 8.02 -22.33 9.26
N ILE A 214 8.26 -21.54 10.31
CA ILE A 214 7.58 -21.66 11.62
C ILE A 214 6.09 -21.30 11.54
N LEU A 215 5.66 -20.51 10.55
CA LEU A 215 4.26 -20.08 10.40
C LEU A 215 3.25 -21.21 10.15
N VAL A 216 3.71 -22.45 9.93
CA VAL A 216 2.83 -23.64 9.82
C VAL A 216 2.37 -24.13 11.20
N ARG A 217 2.97 -23.65 12.30
CA ARG A 217 2.61 -24.04 13.66
C ARG A 217 1.25 -23.47 14.08
N LYS A 218 0.65 -24.08 15.11
CA LYS A 218 -0.67 -23.71 15.63
C LYS A 218 -0.61 -22.89 16.93
N SER A 219 0.54 -22.90 17.62
CA SER A 219 0.72 -22.13 18.85
C SER A 219 0.63 -20.63 18.59
N ILE A 220 -0.44 -20.02 19.12
CA ILE A 220 -0.73 -18.60 18.93
C ILE A 220 0.42 -17.73 19.45
N ALA A 221 0.97 -18.03 20.63
CA ALA A 221 2.09 -17.29 21.20
C ALA A 221 3.33 -17.35 20.31
N LEU A 222 3.64 -18.52 19.74
CA LEU A 222 4.74 -18.70 18.80
C LEU A 222 4.50 -17.95 17.48
N LEU A 223 3.28 -17.99 16.95
CA LEU A 223 2.92 -17.28 15.73
C LEU A 223 3.02 -15.76 15.93
N ILE A 224 2.52 -15.20 17.04
CA ILE A 224 2.60 -13.76 17.34
C ILE A 224 4.05 -13.29 17.33
N ILE A 225 4.94 -13.98 18.07
CA ILE A 225 6.35 -13.56 18.13
C ILE A 225 7.04 -13.71 16.78
N THR A 226 6.74 -14.78 16.04
CA THR A 226 7.32 -15.03 14.70
C THR A 226 6.90 -13.95 13.72
N VAL A 227 5.61 -13.63 13.64
CA VAL A 227 5.07 -12.58 12.76
C VAL A 227 5.60 -11.20 13.16
N THR A 228 5.71 -10.93 14.46
CA THR A 228 6.27 -9.69 14.98
C THR A 228 7.72 -9.50 14.55
N PHE A 229 8.53 -10.56 14.62
CA PHE A 229 9.92 -10.49 14.18
C PHE A 229 10.01 -10.34 12.65
N LEU A 230 9.21 -11.08 11.89
CA LEU A 230 9.10 -10.90 10.44
C LEU A 230 8.71 -9.46 10.07
N LYS A 231 7.77 -8.84 10.79
CA LYS A 231 7.39 -7.43 10.60
C LYS A 231 8.58 -6.48 10.81
N LYS A 232 9.38 -6.69 11.86
CA LYS A 232 10.59 -5.89 12.09
C LYS A 232 11.59 -6.05 10.94
N LEU A 233 11.78 -7.30 10.48
CA LEU A 233 12.72 -7.62 9.41
C LEU A 233 12.23 -7.18 8.01
N SER A 234 10.92 -6.99 7.79
CA SER A 234 10.35 -6.64 6.49
C SER A 234 10.60 -5.20 6.06
N ILE A 235 11.21 -4.36 6.92
CA ILE A 235 11.64 -3.01 6.55
C ILE A 235 12.79 -3.06 5.51
N PHE A 236 13.54 -4.15 5.46
CA PHE A 236 14.66 -4.32 4.53
C PHE A 236 14.23 -5.08 3.27
N LYS A 237 14.46 -4.48 2.09
CA LYS A 237 14.07 -5.05 0.80
C LYS A 237 14.59 -6.48 0.58
N GLN A 238 15.86 -6.77 0.91
CA GLN A 238 16.40 -8.14 0.76
C GLN A 238 15.66 -9.17 1.61
N ASN A 239 15.22 -8.81 2.82
CA ASN A 239 14.44 -9.71 3.66
C ASN A 239 13.04 -9.92 3.07
N MET A 240 12.44 -8.88 2.49
CA MET A 240 11.17 -9.03 1.78
C MET A 240 11.30 -9.97 0.58
N ASP A 241 12.41 -9.91 -0.15
CA ASP A 241 12.65 -10.80 -1.28
C ASP A 241 12.74 -12.27 -0.81
N VAL A 242 13.45 -12.54 0.28
CA VAL A 242 13.47 -13.88 0.91
C VAL A 242 12.08 -14.30 1.41
N MET A 243 11.30 -13.40 2.00
CA MET A 243 9.92 -13.69 2.41
C MET A 243 9.05 -14.04 1.20
N LYS A 244 9.23 -13.34 0.08
CA LYS A 244 8.52 -13.59 -1.18
C LYS A 244 8.85 -14.97 -1.74
N GLU A 245 10.13 -15.34 -1.80
CA GLU A 245 10.60 -16.68 -2.21
C GLU A 245 10.01 -17.79 -1.33
N ASN A 246 9.76 -17.51 -0.05
CA ASN A 246 9.17 -18.45 0.90
C ASN A 246 7.63 -18.44 0.93
N GLY A 247 6.97 -17.75 0.00
CA GLY A 247 5.51 -17.71 -0.11
C GLY A 247 4.83 -17.06 1.11
N ILE A 248 5.42 -16.00 1.67
CA ILE A 248 4.94 -15.38 2.91
C ILE A 248 3.46 -15.02 2.88
N ILE A 249 2.95 -14.54 1.75
CA ILE A 249 1.57 -14.09 1.65
C ILE A 249 0.58 -15.24 1.82
N TYR A 250 0.84 -16.39 1.19
CA TYR A 250 0.04 -17.60 1.36
C TYR A 250 0.03 -18.06 2.83
N ARG A 251 1.20 -18.02 3.49
CA ARG A 251 1.30 -18.41 4.91
C ARG A 251 0.52 -17.47 5.81
N LEU A 252 0.55 -16.16 5.54
CA LEU A 252 -0.19 -15.17 6.31
C LEU A 252 -1.69 -15.21 6.03
N SER A 253 -2.12 -15.47 4.79
CA SER A 253 -3.55 -15.51 4.44
C SER A 253 -4.30 -16.60 5.19
N VAL A 254 -3.65 -17.73 5.47
CA VAL A 254 -4.20 -18.83 6.29
C VAL A 254 -4.40 -18.42 7.75
N LEU A 255 -3.68 -17.40 8.25
CA LEU A 255 -3.79 -16.92 9.62
C LEU A 255 -4.86 -15.83 9.80
N ILE A 256 -5.35 -15.19 8.72
CA ILE A 256 -6.35 -14.12 8.81
C ILE A 256 -7.69 -14.60 9.43
N PRO A 257 -8.22 -15.80 9.10
CA PRO A 257 -9.46 -16.31 9.69
C PRO A 257 -9.38 -16.61 11.20
N CYS A 258 -8.23 -16.41 11.86
CA CYS A 258 -8.11 -16.66 13.28
C CYS A 258 -8.92 -15.63 14.10
N GLN A 259 -9.54 -16.09 15.20
CA GLN A 259 -10.30 -15.22 16.11
C GLN A 259 -9.42 -14.54 17.18
N HIS A 260 -8.10 -14.76 17.15
CA HIS A 260 -7.19 -14.22 18.16
C HIS A 260 -6.70 -12.82 17.78
N GLU A 261 -7.24 -11.80 18.44
CA GLU A 261 -7.03 -10.37 18.16
C GLU A 261 -5.54 -9.98 17.99
N SER A 262 -4.67 -10.35 18.94
CA SER A 262 -3.24 -9.95 18.87
C SER A 262 -2.49 -10.61 17.71
N LEU A 263 -2.87 -11.83 17.32
CA LEU A 263 -2.25 -12.53 16.20
C LEU A 263 -2.69 -11.88 14.89
N LEU A 264 -3.99 -11.63 14.77
CA LEU A 264 -4.56 -10.95 13.63
C LEU A 264 -3.93 -9.57 13.44
N LEU A 265 -3.79 -8.77 14.51
CA LEU A 265 -3.15 -7.47 14.45
C LEU A 265 -1.68 -7.55 14.01
N ALA A 266 -0.92 -8.52 14.52
CA ALA A 266 0.46 -8.76 14.09
C ALA A 266 0.52 -9.12 12.59
N VAL A 267 -0.37 -10.00 12.11
CA VAL A 267 -0.47 -10.41 10.70
C VAL A 267 -0.81 -9.22 9.81
N LEU A 268 -1.83 -8.43 10.16
CA LEU A 268 -2.23 -7.25 9.39
C LEU A 268 -1.11 -6.19 9.33
N ARG A 269 -0.38 -5.99 10.43
CA ARG A 269 0.77 -5.08 10.48
C ARG A 269 1.94 -5.57 9.61
N LEU A 270 2.16 -6.88 9.50
CA LEU A 270 3.14 -7.43 8.57
C LEU A 270 2.67 -7.28 7.12
N LEU A 271 1.41 -7.64 6.81
CA LEU A 271 0.81 -7.43 5.49
C LEU A 271 0.90 -5.96 5.06
N TRP A 272 0.73 -5.02 5.99
CA TRP A 272 0.90 -3.59 5.73
C TRP A 272 2.29 -3.28 5.17
N ASN A 273 3.35 -3.69 5.86
CA ASN A 273 4.72 -3.51 5.37
C ASN A 273 4.93 -4.17 4.00
N LEU A 274 4.39 -5.37 3.80
CA LEU A 274 4.56 -6.12 2.56
C LEU A 274 3.77 -5.50 1.38
N SER A 275 2.66 -4.82 1.65
CA SER A 275 1.80 -4.20 0.64
C SER A 275 2.45 -3.04 -0.13
N PHE A 276 3.59 -2.53 0.33
CA PHE A 276 4.34 -1.52 -0.43
C PHE A 276 5.05 -2.13 -1.65
N ASP A 277 5.28 -3.45 -1.69
CA ASP A 277 5.84 -4.15 -2.84
C ASP A 277 4.75 -4.58 -3.83
N PRO A 278 4.83 -4.18 -5.12
CA PRO A 278 3.83 -4.53 -6.12
C PRO A 278 3.68 -6.05 -6.34
N GLY A 279 4.77 -6.82 -6.26
CA GLY A 279 4.72 -8.26 -6.43
C GLY A 279 3.98 -8.95 -5.28
N LEU A 280 4.24 -8.53 -4.05
CA LEU A 280 3.54 -9.05 -2.88
C LEU A 280 2.07 -8.63 -2.85
N ARG A 281 1.70 -7.44 -3.35
CA ARG A 281 0.29 -7.07 -3.54
C ARG A 281 -0.42 -8.01 -4.51
N MET A 282 0.22 -8.37 -5.62
CA MET A 282 -0.34 -9.36 -6.55
C MET A 282 -0.54 -10.73 -5.89
N ASP A 283 0.39 -11.15 -5.04
CA ASP A 283 0.24 -12.39 -4.28
C ASP A 283 -0.90 -12.29 -3.26
N MET A 284 -1.13 -11.12 -2.63
CA MET A 284 -2.26 -10.89 -1.72
C MET A 284 -3.60 -11.00 -2.42
N ILE A 285 -3.69 -10.47 -3.65
CA ILE A 285 -4.90 -10.60 -4.48
C ILE A 285 -5.16 -12.08 -4.81
N LYS A 286 -4.13 -12.81 -5.25
CA LYS A 286 -4.24 -14.26 -5.55
C LYS A 286 -4.66 -15.08 -4.33
N CYS A 287 -4.16 -14.72 -3.15
CA CYS A 287 -4.48 -15.40 -1.89
C CYS A 287 -5.81 -14.94 -1.25
N LYS A 288 -6.66 -14.20 -1.98
CA LYS A 288 -7.97 -13.72 -1.51
C LYS A 288 -7.92 -12.90 -0.21
N VAL A 289 -6.83 -12.13 -0.02
CA VAL A 289 -6.65 -11.28 1.16
C VAL A 289 -7.72 -10.18 1.19
N ILE A 290 -8.17 -9.66 0.05
CA ILE A 290 -9.21 -8.61 -0.01
C ILE A 290 -10.52 -9.13 0.63
N GLN A 291 -10.97 -10.33 0.26
CA GLN A 291 -12.17 -10.97 0.82
C GLN A 291 -12.01 -11.24 2.33
N ALA A 292 -10.79 -11.61 2.76
CA ALA A 292 -10.52 -11.81 4.17
C ALA A 292 -10.58 -10.49 4.97
N LEU A 293 -10.07 -9.39 4.39
CA LEU A 293 -10.10 -8.05 4.96
C LEU A 293 -11.51 -7.47 5.03
N GLU A 294 -12.35 -7.73 4.03
CA GLU A 294 -13.77 -7.35 4.02
C GLU A 294 -14.51 -7.85 5.27
N MET A 295 -14.28 -9.11 5.64
CA MET A 295 -14.92 -9.71 6.82
C MET A 295 -14.52 -9.00 8.12
N LEU A 296 -13.32 -8.41 8.16
CA LEU A 296 -12.79 -7.68 9.32
C LEU A 296 -13.30 -6.24 9.42
N LEU A 297 -13.80 -5.63 8.34
CA LEU A 297 -14.36 -4.27 8.37
C LEU A 297 -15.60 -4.16 9.28
N LYS A 298 -16.24 -5.28 9.61
CA LYS A 298 -17.35 -5.34 10.56
C LYS A 298 -16.92 -4.99 11.99
N ASP A 299 -15.63 -5.16 12.31
CA ASP A 299 -15.06 -4.81 13.60
C ASP A 299 -14.31 -3.47 13.53
N LYS A 300 -14.83 -2.47 14.25
CA LYS A 300 -14.26 -1.11 14.30
C LYS A 300 -12.81 -1.06 14.76
N LYS A 301 -12.35 -2.06 15.53
CA LYS A 301 -10.97 -2.11 16.04
C LYS A 301 -9.93 -2.16 14.92
N PHE A 302 -10.23 -2.84 13.83
CA PHE A 302 -9.30 -3.03 12.71
C PHE A 302 -9.52 -2.04 11.57
N GLU A 303 -10.60 -1.26 11.62
CA GLU A 303 -11.09 -0.42 10.53
C GLU A 303 -10.00 0.42 9.87
N HIS A 304 -9.22 1.17 10.65
CA HIS A 304 -8.14 2.03 10.12
C HIS A 304 -7.06 1.23 9.38
N LEU A 305 -6.58 0.14 9.97
CA LEU A 305 -5.53 -0.70 9.39
C LEU A 305 -6.02 -1.43 8.14
N VAL A 306 -7.26 -1.92 8.18
CA VAL A 306 -7.89 -2.61 7.06
C VAL A 306 -8.13 -1.66 5.89
N PHE A 307 -8.63 -0.44 6.12
CA PHE A 307 -8.82 0.52 5.04
C PHE A 307 -7.51 0.90 4.35
N GLY A 308 -6.44 1.15 5.10
CA GLY A 308 -5.18 1.48 4.44
C GLY A 308 -4.56 0.28 3.70
N LEU A 309 -4.78 -0.96 4.15
CA LEU A 309 -4.41 -2.17 3.40
C LEU A 309 -5.20 -2.28 2.09
N LEU A 310 -6.52 -2.13 2.16
CA LEU A 310 -7.39 -2.14 0.99
C LEU A 310 -7.02 -1.02 0.02
N TYR A 311 -6.68 0.17 0.53
CA TYR A 311 -6.14 1.27 -0.27
C TYR A 311 -4.87 0.83 -1.01
N ASN A 312 -3.87 0.27 -0.33
CA ASN A 312 -2.64 -0.19 -0.97
C ASN A 312 -2.93 -1.23 -2.07
N LEU A 313 -3.85 -2.16 -1.82
CA LEU A 313 -4.28 -3.16 -2.80
C LEU A 313 -5.04 -2.56 -3.97
N SER A 314 -5.74 -1.43 -3.79
CA SER A 314 -6.46 -0.73 -4.86
C SER A 314 -5.57 0.12 -5.79
N ILE A 315 -4.28 0.28 -5.47
CA ILE A 315 -3.32 1.02 -6.31
C ILE A 315 -3.16 0.33 -7.67
N ASP A 316 -3.07 -1.00 -7.68
CA ASP A 316 -2.90 -1.77 -8.92
C ASP A 316 -4.23 -2.00 -9.64
N ALA A 317 -4.20 -2.03 -10.98
CA ALA A 317 -5.40 -2.25 -11.78
C ALA A 317 -6.06 -3.61 -11.53
N GLU A 318 -5.26 -4.66 -11.38
CA GLU A 318 -5.76 -6.01 -11.03
C GLU A 318 -6.36 -6.04 -9.62
N GLY A 319 -5.75 -5.30 -8.68
CA GLY A 319 -6.29 -5.13 -7.34
C GLY A 319 -7.67 -4.49 -7.37
N ARG A 320 -7.86 -3.39 -8.12
CA ARG A 320 -9.18 -2.77 -8.30
C ARG A 320 -10.22 -3.76 -8.84
N LYS A 321 -9.88 -4.55 -9.87
CA LYS A 321 -10.81 -5.54 -10.44
C LYS A 321 -11.23 -6.58 -9.41
N ALA A 322 -10.33 -7.01 -8.53
CA ALA A 322 -10.64 -7.99 -7.49
C ALA A 322 -11.69 -7.51 -6.47
N PHE A 323 -11.91 -6.19 -6.32
CA PHE A 323 -13.00 -5.66 -5.48
C PHE A 323 -14.40 -5.88 -6.08
N LEU A 324 -14.52 -6.19 -7.38
CA LEU A 324 -15.82 -6.44 -8.02
C LEU A 324 -16.52 -7.69 -7.46
N GLU A 325 -15.78 -8.59 -6.83
CA GLU A 325 -16.28 -9.82 -6.20
C GLU A 325 -16.59 -9.64 -4.70
N THR A 326 -16.63 -8.39 -4.20
CA THR A 326 -16.76 -8.07 -2.75
C THR A 326 -17.85 -7.03 -2.50
N ASP A 327 -18.40 -6.99 -1.28
CA ASP A 327 -19.35 -5.96 -0.83
C ASP A 327 -18.64 -4.70 -0.29
N ILE A 328 -17.33 -4.54 -0.53
CA ILE A 328 -16.56 -3.37 -0.10
C ILE A 328 -17.09 -2.08 -0.75
N GLY A 329 -17.53 -2.13 -2.01
CA GLY A 329 -18.13 -0.97 -2.69
C GLY A 329 -19.35 -0.40 -1.93
N PRO A 330 -20.37 -1.23 -1.66
CA PRO A 330 -21.49 -0.86 -0.77
C PRO A 330 -21.06 -0.41 0.63
N MET A 331 -20.06 -1.06 1.25
CA MET A 331 -19.56 -0.66 2.57
C MET A 331 -18.91 0.72 2.55
N ILE A 332 -18.17 1.07 1.49
CA ILE A 332 -17.60 2.42 1.31
C ILE A 332 -18.71 3.45 1.19
N LEU A 333 -19.73 3.17 0.37
CA LEU A 333 -20.91 4.05 0.24
C LEU A 333 -21.53 4.30 1.63
N GLN A 334 -21.77 3.25 2.39
CA GLN A 334 -22.32 3.36 3.74
C GLN A 334 -21.37 4.17 4.65
N ALA A 335 -20.09 3.83 4.72
CA ALA A 335 -19.11 4.47 5.58
C ALA A 335 -18.92 5.97 5.27
N MET A 336 -19.12 6.38 4.02
CA MET A 336 -18.96 7.79 3.60
C MET A 336 -20.25 8.61 3.68
N THR A 337 -21.43 7.98 3.67
CA THR A 337 -22.74 8.67 3.72
C THR A 337 -23.40 8.68 5.10
N VAL A 338 -22.85 7.95 6.07
CA VAL A 338 -23.34 7.97 7.46
C VAL A 338 -23.07 9.34 8.10
N GLU A 339 -24.14 10.08 8.42
CA GLU A 339 -24.08 11.42 9.01
C GLU A 339 -23.39 11.47 10.37
N SER A 340 -23.50 10.42 11.19
CA SER A 340 -22.89 10.37 12.52
C SER A 340 -21.35 10.27 12.50
N ARG A 341 -20.75 9.90 11.37
CA ARG A 341 -19.29 9.96 11.21
C ARG A 341 -18.93 11.40 10.91
N GLN A 342 -18.42 12.13 11.91
CA GLN A 342 -17.99 13.53 11.72
C GLN A 342 -16.75 13.64 10.82
N ASN A 343 -15.80 12.71 10.95
CA ASN A 343 -14.56 12.67 10.15
C ASN A 343 -14.49 11.39 9.32
N ILE A 344 -14.33 11.54 8.00
CA ILE A 344 -13.97 10.45 7.10
C ILE A 344 -12.44 10.37 7.07
N THR A 345 -11.88 9.17 7.27
CA THR A 345 -10.43 8.96 7.24
C THR A 345 -9.87 9.15 5.82
N GLY A 346 -8.61 9.60 5.72
CA GLY A 346 -7.97 9.84 4.42
C GLY A 346 -7.86 8.55 3.59
N GLU A 347 -7.61 7.42 4.25
CA GLU A 347 -7.52 6.08 3.66
C GLU A 347 -8.84 5.66 3.01
N LEU A 348 -9.97 5.93 3.66
CA LEU A 348 -11.30 5.61 3.12
C LEU A 348 -11.60 6.44 1.87
N VAL A 349 -11.31 7.76 1.90
CA VAL A 349 -11.50 8.60 0.71
C VAL A 349 -10.56 8.17 -0.41
N ALA A 350 -9.30 7.88 -0.12
CA ALA A 350 -8.32 7.45 -1.12
C ALA A 350 -8.70 6.10 -1.77
N LEU A 351 -9.19 5.15 -0.97
CA LEU A 351 -9.76 3.89 -1.47
C LEU A 351 -10.96 4.17 -2.38
N ALA A 352 -11.89 5.04 -1.97
CA ALA A 352 -13.05 5.41 -2.79
C ALA A 352 -12.63 6.07 -4.11
N VAL A 353 -11.62 6.94 -4.12
CA VAL A 353 -11.06 7.54 -5.34
C VAL A 353 -10.59 6.45 -6.30
N ASN A 354 -9.88 5.44 -5.81
CA ASN A 354 -9.39 4.35 -6.65
C ASN A 354 -10.53 3.47 -7.16
N LEU A 355 -11.46 3.05 -6.30
CA LEU A 355 -12.52 2.13 -6.71
C LEU A 355 -13.59 2.77 -7.59
N THR A 356 -13.87 4.07 -7.44
CA THR A 356 -14.80 4.79 -8.33
C THR A 356 -14.29 4.97 -9.76
N THR A 357 -13.02 4.62 -10.04
CA THR A 357 -12.57 4.47 -11.43
C THR A 357 -13.25 3.31 -12.15
N LEU A 358 -13.84 2.36 -11.42
CA LEU A 358 -14.64 1.26 -11.96
C LEU A 358 -16.10 1.72 -12.14
N PRO A 359 -16.72 1.48 -13.31
CA PRO A 359 -18.11 1.84 -13.56
C PRO A 359 -19.09 1.23 -12.56
N HIS A 360 -18.90 -0.05 -12.22
CA HIS A 360 -19.76 -0.79 -11.29
C HIS A 360 -19.85 -0.15 -9.89
N THR A 361 -18.71 0.28 -9.34
CA THR A 361 -18.67 0.95 -8.04
C THR A 361 -19.38 2.30 -8.08
N SER A 362 -19.23 3.05 -9.18
CA SER A 362 -19.92 4.32 -9.38
C SER A 362 -21.44 4.13 -9.42
N GLU A 363 -21.93 3.11 -10.13
CA GLU A 363 -23.36 2.78 -10.18
C GLU A 363 -23.90 2.40 -8.80
N ILE A 364 -23.16 1.64 -8.00
CA ILE A 364 -23.54 1.30 -6.62
C ILE A 364 -23.72 2.58 -5.79
N ILE A 365 -22.77 3.52 -5.88
CA ILE A 365 -22.82 4.79 -5.13
C ILE A 365 -23.99 5.67 -5.58
N CYS A 366 -24.36 5.62 -6.86
CA CYS A 366 -25.51 6.36 -7.40
C CYS A 366 -26.88 5.83 -6.95
N ARG A 367 -26.96 4.62 -6.40
CA ARG A 367 -28.24 4.05 -5.88
C ARG A 367 -28.67 4.71 -4.59
N SER A 368 -29.95 4.61 -4.25
CA SER A 368 -30.51 4.97 -2.93
C SER A 368 -30.14 6.38 -2.41
N GLN A 369 -30.13 7.38 -3.29
CA GLN A 369 -29.74 8.78 -2.98
C GLN A 369 -28.29 8.92 -2.46
N GLY A 370 -27.43 7.92 -2.69
CA GLY A 370 -26.05 7.92 -2.22
C GLY A 370 -25.24 9.11 -2.74
N LEU A 371 -25.32 9.40 -4.04
CA LEU A 371 -24.64 10.54 -4.67
C LEU A 371 -25.08 11.90 -4.08
N GLU A 372 -26.38 12.07 -3.80
CA GLU A 372 -26.91 13.29 -3.19
C GLU A 372 -26.34 13.53 -1.78
N ARG A 373 -26.36 12.52 -0.91
CA ARG A 373 -25.75 12.62 0.44
C ARG A 373 -24.25 12.89 0.37
N PHE A 374 -23.58 12.26 -0.60
CA PHE A 374 -22.15 12.42 -0.81
C PHE A 374 -21.79 13.84 -1.28
N LEU A 375 -22.59 14.41 -2.19
CA LEU A 375 -22.46 15.79 -2.65
C LEU A 375 -22.68 16.79 -1.53
N GLN A 376 -23.78 16.65 -0.76
CA GLN A 376 -24.05 17.52 0.39
C GLN A 376 -22.86 17.54 1.35
N ARG A 377 -22.29 16.36 1.63
CA ARG A 377 -21.11 16.23 2.47
C ARG A 377 -19.87 16.88 1.84
N ALA A 378 -19.60 16.63 0.56
CA ALA A 378 -18.46 17.23 -0.14
C ALA A 378 -18.53 18.76 -0.14
N ILE A 379 -19.74 19.32 -0.33
CA ILE A 379 -20.01 20.76 -0.28
C ILE A 379 -19.84 21.32 1.14
N GLN A 380 -20.38 20.64 2.14
CA GLN A 380 -20.29 21.05 3.55
C GLN A 380 -18.83 21.13 4.02
N PHE A 381 -18.04 20.10 3.75
CA PHE A 381 -16.65 20.00 4.21
C PHE A 381 -15.63 20.59 3.23
N ARG A 382 -16.05 20.92 2.00
CA ARG A 382 -15.18 21.45 0.94
C ARG A 382 -13.91 20.63 0.74
N ASN A 383 -14.06 19.31 0.75
CA ASN A 383 -12.92 18.38 0.67
C ASN A 383 -12.62 18.06 -0.81
N PRO A 384 -11.44 18.45 -1.36
CA PRO A 384 -11.10 18.20 -2.75
C PRO A 384 -11.09 16.71 -3.13
N LEU A 385 -10.72 15.83 -2.21
CA LEU A 385 -10.71 14.39 -2.47
C LEU A 385 -12.12 13.82 -2.61
N LEU A 386 -13.12 14.35 -1.89
CA LEU A 386 -14.52 13.96 -2.10
C LEU A 386 -15.02 14.40 -3.47
N PHE A 387 -14.65 15.61 -3.93
CA PHE A 387 -14.95 16.05 -5.29
C PHE A 387 -14.26 15.18 -6.34
N LYS A 388 -13.05 14.68 -6.08
CA LYS A 388 -12.37 13.73 -6.96
C LYS A 388 -13.13 12.40 -7.08
N VAL A 389 -13.73 11.91 -6.00
CA VAL A 389 -14.64 10.74 -6.03
C VAL A 389 -15.87 11.04 -6.86
N ILE A 390 -16.54 12.17 -6.62
CA ILE A 390 -17.73 12.60 -7.38
C ILE A 390 -17.42 12.74 -8.87
N LYS A 391 -16.26 13.30 -9.21
CA LYS A 391 -15.76 13.44 -10.58
C LYS A 391 -15.57 12.10 -11.28
N ASN A 392 -15.17 11.05 -10.55
CA ASN A 392 -15.10 9.72 -11.13
C ASN A 392 -16.50 9.14 -11.35
N ILE A 393 -17.41 9.33 -10.39
CA ILE A 393 -18.80 8.89 -10.46
C ILE A 393 -19.56 9.57 -11.60
N SER A 394 -19.30 10.86 -11.85
CA SER A 394 -19.97 11.65 -12.90
C SER A 394 -19.75 11.12 -14.32
N LYS A 395 -18.80 10.19 -14.51
CA LYS A 395 -18.58 9.50 -15.79
C LYS A 395 -19.72 8.53 -16.10
N SER A 396 -20.42 8.04 -15.08
CA SER A 396 -21.58 7.16 -15.25
C SER A 396 -22.77 7.96 -15.78
N GLU A 397 -23.44 7.43 -16.80
CA GLU A 397 -24.68 8.03 -17.33
C GLU A 397 -25.80 8.10 -16.28
N THR A 398 -25.77 7.22 -15.27
CA THR A 398 -26.74 7.25 -14.15
C THR A 398 -26.54 8.42 -13.19
N ALA A 399 -25.31 8.97 -13.15
CA ALA A 399 -24.95 10.06 -12.25
C ALA A 399 -25.31 11.43 -12.83
N LYS A 400 -25.16 11.63 -14.14
CA LYS A 400 -25.30 12.94 -14.77
C LYS A 400 -26.66 13.62 -14.49
N PRO A 401 -27.82 12.95 -14.62
CA PRO A 401 -29.11 13.58 -14.30
C PRO A 401 -29.25 13.95 -12.81
N GLN A 402 -28.64 13.17 -11.91
CA GLN A 402 -28.62 13.47 -10.49
C GLN A 402 -27.73 14.66 -10.16
N LEU A 403 -26.68 14.93 -10.95
CA LEU A 403 -25.79 16.07 -10.74
C LEU A 403 -26.41 17.40 -11.19
N LEU A 404 -27.32 17.38 -12.16
CA LEU A 404 -27.97 18.58 -12.69
C LEU A 404 -28.63 19.42 -11.58
N ARG A 405 -29.29 18.78 -10.60
CA ARG A 405 -29.96 19.49 -9.48
C ARG A 405 -28.98 20.18 -8.52
N PHE A 406 -27.70 19.78 -8.52
CA PHE A 406 -26.66 20.32 -7.64
C PHE A 406 -25.79 21.38 -8.30
N LEU A 407 -25.95 21.63 -9.61
CA LEU A 407 -25.09 22.58 -10.32
C LEU A 407 -25.08 23.98 -9.68
N PRO A 408 -26.20 24.57 -9.22
CA PRO A 408 -26.16 25.87 -8.54
C PRO A 408 -25.25 25.85 -7.29
N ALA A 409 -25.37 24.82 -6.46
CA ALA A 409 -24.54 24.67 -5.26
C ALA A 409 -23.06 24.44 -5.60
N LEU A 410 -22.76 23.73 -6.69
CA LEU A 410 -21.38 23.55 -7.18
C LEU A 410 -20.78 24.88 -7.69
N ILE A 411 -21.59 25.73 -8.30
CA ILE A 411 -21.19 27.08 -8.70
C ILE A 411 -20.90 27.94 -7.47
N ASP A 412 -21.72 27.88 -6.43
CA ASP A 412 -21.43 28.59 -5.18
C ASP A 412 -20.11 28.13 -4.57
N VAL A 413 -19.84 26.82 -4.63
CA VAL A 413 -18.57 26.26 -4.16
C VAL A 413 -17.38 26.79 -4.97
N ILE A 414 -17.44 26.84 -6.31
CA ILE A 414 -16.32 27.33 -7.12
C ILE A 414 -16.08 28.83 -6.93
N LYS A 415 -17.16 29.60 -6.73
CA LYS A 415 -17.14 31.07 -6.62
C LYS A 415 -16.70 31.62 -5.27
N ARG A 416 -16.67 30.78 -4.23
CA ARG A 416 -16.24 31.21 -2.89
C ARG A 416 -14.80 31.75 -2.92
N PRO A 417 -14.53 32.86 -2.21
CA PRO A 417 -13.22 33.52 -2.24
C PRO A 417 -12.10 32.68 -1.61
N ASP A 418 -12.44 31.75 -0.71
CA ASP A 418 -11.51 30.86 -0.01
C ASP A 418 -11.42 29.45 -0.63
N SER A 419 -12.02 29.24 -1.82
CA SER A 419 -11.92 27.98 -2.54
C SER A 419 -10.53 27.80 -3.15
N CYS A 420 -9.88 26.67 -2.84
CA CYS A 420 -8.57 26.36 -3.39
C CYS A 420 -8.65 25.83 -4.82
N THR A 421 -7.59 26.06 -5.61
CA THR A 421 -7.50 25.65 -7.02
C THR A 421 -7.76 24.15 -7.21
N PHE A 422 -7.23 23.29 -6.33
CA PHE A 422 -7.47 21.83 -6.39
C PHE A 422 -8.95 21.46 -6.34
N LEU A 423 -9.73 22.14 -5.49
CA LEU A 423 -11.18 21.91 -5.43
C LEU A 423 -11.84 22.40 -6.71
N GLN A 424 -11.49 23.60 -7.15
CA GLN A 424 -12.08 24.22 -8.35
C GLN A 424 -11.83 23.37 -9.59
N VAL A 425 -10.63 22.79 -9.75
CA VAL A 425 -10.28 21.84 -10.81
C VAL A 425 -11.22 20.63 -10.80
N GLU A 426 -11.43 19.99 -9.64
CA GLU A 426 -12.29 18.80 -9.58
C GLU A 426 -13.78 19.13 -9.81
N VAL A 427 -14.26 20.31 -9.39
CA VAL A 427 -15.61 20.79 -9.71
C VAL A 427 -15.76 21.09 -11.21
N MET A 428 -14.77 21.72 -11.83
CA MET A 428 -14.79 21.98 -13.28
C MET A 428 -14.80 20.68 -14.08
N LYS A 429 -14.04 19.66 -13.66
CA LYS A 429 -14.10 18.33 -14.27
C LYS A 429 -15.48 17.67 -14.16
N ILE A 430 -16.25 17.93 -13.09
CA ILE A 430 -17.64 17.50 -12.98
C ILE A 430 -18.50 18.24 -14.01
N PHE A 431 -18.35 19.57 -14.12
CA PHE A 431 -19.07 20.35 -15.15
C PHE A 431 -18.79 19.84 -16.56
N ASN A 432 -17.52 19.56 -16.89
CA ASN A 432 -17.12 19.03 -18.19
C ASN A 432 -17.82 17.70 -18.55
N GLN A 433 -18.11 16.86 -17.57
CA GLN A 433 -18.77 15.57 -17.79
C GLN A 433 -20.29 15.68 -17.94
N VAL A 434 -20.91 16.68 -17.30
CA VAL A 434 -22.36 16.87 -17.32
C VAL A 434 -22.76 17.87 -18.42
N ALA A 435 -21.85 18.71 -18.91
CA ALA A 435 -22.07 19.65 -20.00
C ALA A 435 -22.55 18.97 -21.29
N THR A 436 -22.27 17.67 -21.48
CA THR A 436 -22.81 16.86 -22.58
C THR A 436 -24.34 16.78 -22.60
N LEU A 437 -25.02 17.14 -21.52
CA LEU A 437 -26.49 17.19 -21.44
C LEU A 437 -27.09 18.50 -21.97
N GLY A 438 -26.28 19.40 -22.53
CA GLY A 438 -26.66 20.48 -23.46
C GLY A 438 -27.55 21.59 -22.90
N ASP A 439 -28.82 21.30 -22.61
CA ASP A 439 -29.86 22.33 -22.52
C ASP A 439 -29.97 23.05 -21.16
N VAL A 440 -29.35 22.47 -20.14
CA VAL A 440 -29.38 23.01 -18.77
C VAL A 440 -28.21 23.96 -18.53
N PHE A 441 -27.09 23.76 -19.23
CA PHE A 441 -25.85 24.48 -18.95
C PHE A 441 -25.82 25.90 -19.50
N TYR A 442 -26.38 26.18 -20.68
CA TYR A 442 -26.36 27.55 -21.21
C TYR A 442 -27.16 28.51 -20.30
N ARG A 443 -28.34 28.10 -19.82
CA ARG A 443 -29.15 28.89 -18.87
C ARG A 443 -28.39 29.13 -17.57
N LEU A 444 -27.80 28.06 -17.04
CA LEU A 444 -27.05 28.15 -15.80
C LEU A 444 -25.83 29.08 -15.94
N VAL A 445 -25.11 29.04 -17.06
CA VAL A 445 -23.98 29.93 -17.33
C VAL A 445 -24.42 31.39 -17.41
N GLU A 446 -25.57 31.65 -18.03
CA GLU A 446 -26.16 32.99 -18.13
C GLU A 446 -26.68 33.51 -16.79
N ASP A 447 -27.45 32.71 -16.05
CA ASP A 447 -28.12 33.10 -14.80
C ASP A 447 -27.15 33.29 -13.64
N THR A 448 -25.96 32.68 -13.72
CA THR A 448 -25.01 32.68 -12.60
C THR A 448 -23.78 33.52 -12.83
N ASP A 449 -23.57 34.15 -13.99
CA ASP A 449 -22.29 34.79 -14.37
C ASP A 449 -21.08 33.87 -14.19
N LEU A 450 -21.25 32.55 -14.41
CA LEU A 450 -20.17 31.58 -14.24
C LEU A 450 -19.02 31.88 -15.22
N LEU A 451 -19.35 32.18 -16.47
CA LEU A 451 -18.35 32.50 -17.50
C LEU A 451 -17.50 33.71 -17.07
N GLN A 452 -18.12 34.79 -16.59
CA GLN A 452 -17.39 35.98 -16.12
C GLN A 452 -16.46 35.66 -14.94
N PHE A 453 -16.89 34.79 -14.03
CA PHE A 453 -16.05 34.35 -12.93
C PHE A 453 -14.83 33.53 -13.39
N LEU A 454 -15.04 32.56 -14.29
CA LEU A 454 -13.96 31.71 -14.81
C LEU A 454 -12.91 32.51 -15.59
N MET A 455 -13.30 33.66 -16.14
CA MET A 455 -12.44 34.56 -16.90
C MET A 455 -11.61 35.50 -16.02
N LYS A 456 -11.68 35.40 -14.68
CA LYS A 456 -10.79 36.14 -13.76
C LYS A 456 -9.33 35.78 -14.00
N SER A 457 -8.46 36.78 -14.02
CA SER A 457 -7.03 36.63 -14.33
C SER A 457 -6.32 35.57 -13.47
N SER A 458 -6.63 35.51 -12.17
CA SER A 458 -6.00 34.58 -11.23
C SER A 458 -6.28 33.11 -11.54
N LEU A 459 -7.50 32.76 -11.97
CA LEU A 459 -7.83 31.39 -12.35
C LEU A 459 -7.16 31.02 -13.67
N MET A 460 -7.06 31.99 -14.57
CA MET A 460 -6.54 31.75 -15.90
C MET A 460 -5.02 31.56 -15.91
N GLU A 461 -4.30 32.04 -14.88
CA GLU A 461 -2.85 31.86 -14.69
C GLU A 461 -2.46 30.44 -14.24
N GLU A 462 -3.37 29.75 -13.55
CA GLU A 462 -3.16 28.40 -13.05
C GLU A 462 -3.44 27.37 -14.16
N GLU A 463 -2.40 26.66 -14.64
CA GLU A 463 -2.51 25.78 -15.82
C GLU A 463 -3.54 24.66 -15.65
N GLU A 464 -3.62 24.05 -14.46
CA GLU A 464 -4.51 22.91 -14.19
C GLU A 464 -5.99 23.28 -14.32
N ILE A 465 -6.41 24.41 -13.76
CA ILE A 465 -7.80 24.87 -13.87
C ILE A 465 -8.08 25.49 -15.23
N PHE A 466 -7.10 26.17 -15.84
CA PHE A 466 -7.26 26.76 -17.15
C PHE A 466 -7.61 25.70 -18.20
N LEU A 467 -6.97 24.54 -18.17
CA LEU A 467 -7.29 23.44 -19.08
C LEU A 467 -8.74 22.96 -18.91
N GLU A 468 -9.23 22.87 -17.67
CA GLU A 468 -10.61 22.48 -17.41
C GLU A 468 -11.62 23.55 -17.87
N ILE A 469 -11.26 24.84 -17.77
CA ILE A 469 -12.04 25.95 -18.32
C ILE A 469 -12.08 25.85 -19.86
N VAL A 470 -10.97 25.50 -20.50
CA VAL A 470 -10.89 25.29 -21.95
C VAL A 470 -11.87 24.20 -22.40
N VAL A 471 -11.86 23.05 -21.73
CA VAL A 471 -12.78 21.95 -22.05
C VAL A 471 -14.23 22.37 -21.80
N PHE A 472 -14.49 23.07 -20.70
CA PHE A 472 -15.83 23.55 -20.36
C PHE A 472 -16.41 24.45 -21.44
N VAL A 473 -15.64 25.45 -21.86
CA VAL A 473 -16.05 26.45 -22.88
C VAL A 473 -16.31 25.78 -24.23
N GLY A 474 -15.53 24.77 -24.60
CA GLY A 474 -15.81 23.96 -25.79
C GLY A 474 -17.12 23.19 -25.67
N ALA A 475 -17.43 22.65 -24.49
CA ALA A 475 -18.64 21.86 -24.26
C ALA A 475 -19.94 22.70 -24.20
N VAL A 476 -19.86 23.93 -23.67
CA VAL A 476 -21.02 24.83 -23.56
C VAL A 476 -21.15 25.84 -24.71
N GLY A 477 -20.11 25.92 -25.56
CA GLY A 477 -20.03 26.83 -26.70
C GLY A 477 -21.24 26.69 -27.61
N SER A 478 -22.08 27.71 -27.64
CA SER A 478 -23.27 27.81 -28.48
C SER A 478 -23.44 29.25 -28.97
N ASP A 479 -24.29 29.45 -29.98
CA ASP A 479 -24.52 30.76 -30.59
C ASP A 479 -24.90 31.83 -29.55
N ARG A 480 -25.59 31.44 -28.48
CA ARG A 480 -26.05 32.33 -27.40
C ARG A 480 -24.91 32.97 -26.61
N ILE A 481 -23.85 32.19 -26.34
CA ILE A 481 -22.72 32.63 -25.50
C ILE A 481 -21.46 32.94 -26.30
N ALA A 482 -21.45 32.65 -27.61
CA ALA A 482 -20.29 32.85 -28.48
C ALA A 482 -19.75 34.29 -28.46
N VAL A 483 -20.64 35.29 -28.44
CA VAL A 483 -20.24 36.72 -28.35
C VAL A 483 -19.50 36.99 -27.03
N LYS A 484 -20.07 36.54 -25.90
CA LYS A 484 -19.42 36.70 -24.58
C LYS A 484 -18.06 36.02 -24.50
N ILE A 485 -17.92 34.84 -25.14
CA ILE A 485 -16.64 34.12 -25.22
C ILE A 485 -15.63 34.91 -26.07
N ALA A 486 -16.04 35.44 -27.22
CA ALA A 486 -15.17 36.22 -28.10
C ALA A 486 -14.67 37.50 -27.39
N ASP A 487 -15.58 38.26 -26.76
CA ASP A 487 -15.28 39.55 -26.11
C ASP A 487 -14.39 39.40 -24.87
N SER A 488 -14.33 38.21 -24.29
CA SER A 488 -13.57 37.97 -23.05
C SER A 488 -12.04 37.91 -23.22
N GLY A 489 -11.55 37.80 -24.47
CA GLY A 489 -10.13 37.52 -24.75
C GLY A 489 -9.70 36.08 -24.44
N LEU A 490 -10.60 35.21 -23.97
CA LEU A 490 -10.33 33.80 -23.69
C LEU A 490 -9.82 33.06 -24.93
N VAL A 491 -10.44 33.29 -26.10
CA VAL A 491 -10.05 32.64 -27.37
C VAL A 491 -8.58 32.94 -27.71
N ARG A 492 -8.15 34.19 -27.54
CA ARG A 492 -6.77 34.61 -27.80
C ARG A 492 -5.78 33.98 -26.81
N ARG A 493 -6.18 33.87 -25.54
CA ARG A 493 -5.39 33.16 -24.52
C ARG A 493 -5.26 31.68 -24.84
N MET A 494 -6.34 31.02 -25.26
CA MET A 494 -6.33 29.61 -25.68
C MET A 494 -5.40 29.38 -26.88
N CYS A 495 -5.44 30.26 -27.87
CA CYS A 495 -4.52 30.22 -29.01
C CYS A 495 -3.06 30.37 -28.56
N THR A 496 -2.79 31.27 -27.62
CA THR A 496 -1.44 31.45 -27.05
C THR A 496 -0.98 30.21 -26.28
N TYR A 497 -1.85 29.64 -25.44
CA TYR A 497 -1.57 28.44 -24.67
C TYR A 497 -1.34 27.20 -25.57
N PHE A 498 -2.13 27.06 -26.63
CA PHE A 498 -1.94 26.05 -27.67
C PHE A 498 -0.55 26.14 -28.32
N LEU A 499 -0.07 27.35 -28.63
CA LEU A 499 1.27 27.56 -29.16
C LEU A 499 2.37 27.18 -28.16
N GLN A 500 2.14 27.34 -26.86
CA GLN A 500 3.09 26.98 -25.80
C GLN A 500 3.14 25.46 -25.55
N LYS A 501 1.99 24.78 -25.64
CA LYS A 501 1.84 23.36 -25.26
C LYS A 501 1.86 22.38 -26.44
N LYS A 502 2.30 22.80 -27.64
CA LYS A 502 2.33 21.97 -28.87
C LYS A 502 2.97 20.58 -28.75
N ARG A 503 3.81 20.33 -27.75
CA ARG A 503 4.51 19.05 -27.55
C ARG A 503 3.71 18.03 -26.72
N ASP A 504 2.67 18.48 -26.02
CA ASP A 504 1.83 17.61 -25.21
C ASP A 504 0.60 17.20 -26.03
N SER A 505 0.59 15.96 -26.53
CA SER A 505 -0.49 15.45 -27.36
C SER A 505 -1.86 15.47 -26.66
N GLU A 506 -1.93 15.30 -25.34
CA GLU A 506 -3.21 15.25 -24.62
C GLU A 506 -3.80 16.66 -24.50
N ILE A 507 -2.98 17.64 -24.10
CA ILE A 507 -3.39 19.04 -24.04
C ILE A 507 -3.75 19.57 -25.44
N VAL A 508 -2.95 19.21 -26.46
CA VAL A 508 -3.21 19.60 -27.85
C VAL A 508 -4.53 19.05 -28.35
N LEU A 509 -4.87 17.79 -28.05
CA LEU A 509 -6.16 17.20 -28.44
C LEU A 509 -7.34 17.96 -27.84
N GLN A 510 -7.27 18.31 -26.54
CA GLN A 510 -8.32 19.06 -25.87
C GLN A 510 -8.47 20.47 -26.45
N LEU A 511 -7.35 21.16 -26.72
CA LEU A 511 -7.37 22.49 -27.33
C LEU A 511 -7.88 22.47 -28.77
N LEU A 512 -7.44 21.52 -29.59
CA LEU A 512 -7.95 21.35 -30.95
C LEU A 512 -9.46 21.05 -30.94
N TRP A 513 -9.92 20.20 -30.02
CA TRP A 513 -11.35 19.90 -29.90
C TRP A 513 -12.14 21.16 -29.54
N THR A 514 -11.70 21.91 -28.53
CA THR A 514 -12.37 23.15 -28.12
C THR A 514 -12.34 24.21 -29.22
N LEU A 515 -11.20 24.43 -29.89
CA LEU A 515 -11.09 25.37 -31.01
C LEU A 515 -12.02 24.95 -32.15
N GLY A 516 -12.18 23.65 -32.40
CA GLY A 516 -13.15 23.11 -33.34
C GLY A 516 -14.59 23.51 -33.00
N GLN A 517 -15.00 23.38 -31.73
CA GLN A 517 -16.33 23.81 -31.29
C GLN A 517 -16.52 25.33 -31.44
N LEU A 518 -15.48 26.12 -31.13
CA LEU A 518 -15.52 27.57 -31.30
C LEU A 518 -15.60 28.00 -32.76
N LEU A 519 -15.03 27.24 -33.69
CA LEU A 519 -15.10 27.52 -35.13
C LEU A 519 -16.50 27.32 -35.73
N LEU A 520 -17.42 26.67 -35.01
CA LEU A 520 -18.81 26.51 -35.43
C LEU A 520 -19.63 27.80 -35.28
N ASN A 521 -19.15 28.80 -34.52
CA ASN A 521 -19.89 30.02 -34.21
C ASN A 521 -19.17 31.25 -34.78
N ALA A 522 -19.86 32.08 -35.57
CA ALA A 522 -19.23 33.14 -36.35
C ALA A 522 -18.40 34.16 -35.54
N SER A 523 -18.85 34.53 -34.33
CA SER A 523 -18.15 35.51 -33.47
C SER A 523 -16.82 34.96 -32.94
N THR A 524 -16.79 33.71 -32.50
CA THR A 524 -15.58 33.06 -31.99
C THR A 524 -14.65 32.62 -33.12
N SER A 525 -15.19 32.24 -34.29
CA SER A 525 -14.39 31.95 -35.48
C SER A 525 -13.53 33.13 -35.90
N LYS A 526 -14.06 34.37 -35.85
CA LYS A 526 -13.27 35.58 -36.13
C LYS A 526 -12.04 35.70 -35.24
N GLU A 527 -12.17 35.46 -33.93
CA GLU A 527 -11.04 35.54 -32.99
C GLU A 527 -10.03 34.40 -33.19
N VAL A 528 -10.49 33.18 -33.49
CA VAL A 528 -9.60 32.05 -33.79
C VAL A 528 -8.80 32.31 -35.07
N VAL A 529 -9.48 32.76 -36.13
CA VAL A 529 -8.89 33.04 -37.44
C VAL A 529 -7.94 34.24 -37.40
N ALA A 530 -8.21 35.23 -36.54
CA ALA A 530 -7.29 36.34 -36.30
C ALA A 530 -5.94 35.91 -35.67
N CYS A 531 -5.87 34.71 -35.08
CA CYS A 531 -4.65 34.16 -34.52
C CYS A 531 -3.83 33.39 -35.58
N ASP A 532 -3.25 34.10 -36.56
CA ASP A 532 -2.49 33.52 -37.69
C ASP A 532 -1.53 32.41 -37.29
N LYS A 533 -0.75 32.61 -36.21
CA LYS A 533 0.21 31.61 -35.72
C LYS A 533 -0.47 30.33 -35.27
N ALA A 534 -1.62 30.42 -34.61
CA ALA A 534 -2.39 29.26 -34.17
C ALA A 534 -2.95 28.50 -35.39
N VAL A 535 -3.50 29.21 -36.38
CA VAL A 535 -4.01 28.60 -37.62
C VAL A 535 -2.91 27.85 -38.38
N VAL A 536 -1.73 28.48 -38.55
CA VAL A 536 -0.57 27.81 -39.18
C VAL A 536 -0.17 26.55 -38.41
N SER A 537 -0.22 26.61 -37.09
CA SER A 537 0.13 25.47 -36.23
C SER A 537 -0.87 24.32 -36.33
N ILE A 538 -2.17 24.61 -36.43
CA ILE A 538 -3.21 23.61 -36.69
C ILE A 538 -2.92 22.92 -38.04
N LEU A 539 -2.54 23.68 -39.08
CA LEU A 539 -2.14 23.08 -40.35
C LEU A 539 -0.93 22.15 -40.19
N GLU A 540 0.12 22.56 -39.49
CA GLU A 540 1.30 21.72 -39.23
C GLU A 540 0.92 20.41 -38.54
N LEU A 541 0.01 20.48 -37.56
CA LEU A 541 -0.47 19.32 -36.82
C LEU A 541 -1.31 18.35 -37.66
N SER A 542 -1.82 18.73 -38.84
CA SER A 542 -2.49 17.77 -39.75
C SER A 542 -1.57 16.64 -40.23
N ARG A 543 -0.25 16.80 -40.06
CA ARG A 543 0.78 15.79 -40.36
C ARG A 543 1.43 15.20 -39.10
N ASP A 544 0.84 15.44 -37.93
CA ASP A 544 1.39 14.97 -36.66
C ASP A 544 1.50 13.44 -36.63
N PRO A 545 2.58 12.86 -36.06
CA PRO A 545 2.69 11.40 -35.92
C PRO A 545 1.53 10.79 -35.12
N ASN A 546 0.94 11.54 -34.20
CA ASN A 546 -0.28 11.15 -33.50
C ASN A 546 -1.50 11.29 -34.42
N LYS A 547 -1.99 10.16 -34.92
CA LYS A 547 -3.16 10.10 -35.82
C LYS A 547 -4.42 10.78 -35.27
N ALA A 548 -4.61 10.83 -33.95
CA ALA A 548 -5.77 11.51 -33.37
C ALA A 548 -5.65 13.04 -33.52
N VAL A 549 -4.44 13.58 -33.26
CA VAL A 549 -4.12 15.00 -33.42
C VAL A 549 -4.24 15.38 -34.89
N ALA A 550 -3.63 14.60 -35.79
CA ALA A 550 -3.65 14.83 -37.23
C ALA A 550 -5.07 14.90 -37.81
N ARG A 551 -5.93 13.93 -37.47
CA ARG A 551 -7.32 13.91 -37.94
C ARG A 551 -8.11 15.12 -37.46
N LEU A 552 -7.99 15.46 -36.18
CA LEU A 552 -8.74 16.58 -35.62
C LEU A 552 -8.25 17.91 -36.21
N ALA A 553 -6.94 18.10 -36.34
CA ALA A 553 -6.34 19.24 -37.00
C ALA A 553 -6.80 19.39 -38.46
N GLU A 554 -6.90 18.30 -39.21
CA GLU A 554 -7.41 18.30 -40.58
C GLU A 554 -8.87 18.78 -40.66
N VAL A 555 -9.74 18.29 -39.76
CA VAL A 555 -11.14 18.76 -39.66
C VAL A 555 -11.17 20.27 -39.44
N LEU A 556 -10.39 20.78 -38.48
CA LEU A 556 -10.32 22.20 -38.17
C LEU A 556 -9.82 23.04 -39.35
N VAL A 557 -8.81 22.57 -40.08
CA VAL A 557 -8.30 23.27 -41.28
C VAL A 557 -9.41 23.42 -42.32
N ASN A 558 -10.21 22.39 -42.55
CA ASN A 558 -11.32 22.46 -43.50
C ASN A 558 -12.40 23.45 -43.03
N THR A 559 -12.76 23.42 -41.74
CA THR A 559 -13.71 24.39 -41.16
C THR A 559 -13.21 25.84 -41.28
N ILE A 560 -11.90 26.07 -41.10
CA ILE A 560 -11.30 27.41 -41.26
C ILE A 560 -11.38 27.89 -42.71
N VAL A 561 -11.14 27.00 -43.68
CA VAL A 561 -11.23 27.32 -45.12
C VAL A 561 -12.66 27.67 -45.53
N GLU A 562 -13.65 26.95 -44.99
CA GLU A 562 -15.07 27.22 -45.22
C GLU A 562 -15.48 28.58 -44.65
N PHE A 563 -14.93 28.96 -43.49
CA PHE A 563 -15.22 30.24 -42.85
C PHE A 563 -14.53 31.44 -43.52
N ASP A 564 -13.25 31.32 -43.88
CA ASP A 564 -12.48 32.38 -44.55
C ASP A 564 -11.71 31.84 -45.75
N ALA A 565 -12.26 32.08 -46.93
CA ALA A 565 -11.70 31.64 -48.21
C ALA A 565 -10.28 32.19 -48.48
N GLN A 566 -9.85 33.28 -47.82
CA GLN A 566 -8.47 33.78 -47.95
C GLN A 566 -7.45 32.76 -47.44
N TRP A 567 -7.83 31.96 -46.44
CA TRP A 567 -6.99 30.87 -45.95
C TRP A 567 -6.83 29.76 -46.98
N CYS A 568 -7.74 29.56 -47.92
CA CYS A 568 -7.57 28.57 -49.00
C CYS A 568 -6.26 28.81 -49.79
N VAL A 569 -5.97 30.07 -50.12
CA VAL A 569 -4.75 30.45 -50.87
C VAL A 569 -3.51 30.31 -49.98
N LYS A 570 -3.57 30.83 -48.74
CA LYS A 570 -2.46 30.72 -47.78
C LYS A 570 -2.12 29.25 -47.47
N LEU A 571 -3.13 28.40 -47.30
CA LEU A 571 -2.96 26.98 -46.99
C LEU A 571 -2.41 26.19 -48.18
N LYS A 572 -2.81 26.49 -49.42
CA LYS A 572 -2.18 25.89 -50.62
C LYS A 572 -0.69 26.20 -50.68
N TRP A 573 -0.32 27.46 -50.40
CA TRP A 573 1.08 27.88 -50.36
C TRP A 573 1.85 27.22 -49.21
N LEU A 574 1.28 27.16 -48.00
CA LEU A 574 1.90 26.52 -46.83
C LEU A 574 2.06 24.99 -47.01
N LYS A 575 1.07 24.32 -47.60
CA LYS A 575 1.16 22.88 -47.94
C LYS A 575 2.29 22.63 -48.94
N PHE A 576 2.43 23.49 -49.96
CA PHE A 576 3.50 23.44 -50.94
C PHE A 576 4.88 23.70 -50.31
N ALA A 577 4.99 24.76 -49.50
CA ALA A 577 6.23 25.09 -48.79
C ALA A 577 6.67 23.98 -47.83
N SER A 578 5.74 23.38 -47.11
CA SER A 578 5.99 22.26 -46.19
C SER A 578 6.41 20.98 -46.92
N TYR A 579 5.71 20.62 -48.01
CA TYR A 579 6.10 19.49 -48.87
C TYR A 579 7.52 19.64 -49.42
N ASN A 580 7.87 20.86 -49.88
CA ASN A 580 9.21 21.13 -50.37
C ASN A 580 10.25 21.06 -49.25
N LYS A 581 9.96 21.60 -48.06
CA LYS A 581 10.87 21.56 -46.90
C LYS A 581 11.18 20.14 -46.44
N GLU A 582 10.19 19.25 -46.37
CA GLU A 582 10.39 17.83 -46.08
C GLU A 582 11.27 17.15 -47.12
N ARG A 583 11.04 17.45 -48.40
CA ARG A 583 11.80 16.90 -49.51
C ARG A 583 13.25 17.38 -49.54
N TYR A 584 13.50 18.65 -49.17
CA TYR A 584 14.85 19.20 -49.01
C TYR A 584 15.58 18.58 -47.82
N ALA A 585 14.93 18.40 -46.67
CA ALA A 585 15.53 17.75 -45.50
C ALA A 585 15.93 16.29 -45.77
N LEU A 586 15.11 15.53 -46.51
CA LEU A 586 15.45 14.18 -46.96
C LEU A 586 16.62 14.15 -47.97
N SER A 587 16.77 15.21 -48.77
CA SER A 587 17.91 15.35 -49.69
C SER A 587 19.22 15.75 -48.99
N GLU A 588 19.16 16.55 -47.92
CA GLU A 588 20.33 16.88 -47.08
C GLU A 588 20.78 15.68 -46.25
N ASP A 589 19.85 14.96 -45.62
CA ASP A 589 20.14 13.77 -44.79
C ASP A 589 20.71 12.59 -45.62
N SER A 590 20.43 12.57 -46.93
CA SER A 590 21.02 11.63 -47.88
C SER A 590 22.39 12.10 -48.40
N MET A 591 22.65 13.41 -48.50
CA MET A 591 23.99 13.93 -48.79
C MET A 591 24.95 13.74 -47.59
N ASP A 592 24.49 13.93 -46.35
CA ASP A 592 25.32 13.76 -45.14
C ASP A 592 25.68 12.29 -44.85
N ARG A 593 24.83 11.33 -45.24
CA ARG A 593 25.16 9.89 -45.20
C ARG A 593 26.12 9.44 -46.30
N VAL A 594 26.23 10.21 -47.38
CA VAL A 594 27.18 9.96 -48.47
C VAL A 594 28.55 10.56 -48.13
N SER A 595 28.59 11.72 -47.46
CA SER A 595 29.83 12.35 -46.99
C SER A 595 30.47 11.62 -45.79
N THR A 596 29.69 11.06 -44.86
CA THR A 596 30.22 10.23 -43.75
C THR A 596 30.66 8.81 -44.16
N ARG A 597 30.27 8.33 -45.34
CA ARG A 597 30.80 7.08 -45.93
C ARG A 597 32.05 7.29 -46.78
N THR A 598 32.45 8.54 -47.00
CA THR A 598 33.63 8.92 -47.80
C THR A 598 34.74 9.57 -46.97
N SER A 599 34.69 9.49 -45.64
CA SER A 599 35.77 9.84 -44.71
C SER A 599 36.38 8.61 -44.03
#